data_AF-A0A373FTB6-F1
#
_entry.id   AF-A0A373FTB6-F1
#
_cell.length_a   1.000
_cell.length_b   1.000
_cell.length_c   1.000
_cell.angle_alpha   90.00
_cell.angle_beta   90.00
_cell.angle_gamma   90.00
#
_symmetry.space_group_name_H-M   'P 1'
#
loop_
_entity.id
_entity.type
_entity.pdbx_description
1 polymer ?
#
loop_
_entity_poly.entity_id
_entity_poly.type
_entity_poly.pdbx_seq_one_letter_code
_entity_poly.pdbx_strand_id
1 'polypeptide(L)'
;MRSLFFTPKPEDVPEEPVSDRQPEENRADNTPDKHIKARRTKNVHFDRRIKSELHLEECLPWHFEKGASYHCISHGDVDSLTYLRVIVKQQPVEYVLISTWCMAITDVKEVEKWLERKDIGHADFYVGEIFQGSYADVYLYLKKVAERFGSRVCIFRNHAKVMAGFGNAFDFVIESSANVNTNPRTEQTCITIDTGLARFYKEFYDEINNFTKDFDNWKPYTLKRDRANDEVI
;
A
#
# COMPACT_ATOMS: atom_id res chain seq x y z
N MET A 1 16.75 -79.84 -8.47
CA MET A 1 17.78 -80.82 -8.90
C MET A 1 19.08 -80.48 -8.18
N ARG A 2 19.75 -81.52 -7.65
CA ARG A 2 21.10 -81.50 -7.04
C ARG A 2 22.15 -80.92 -8.01
N SER A 3 23.20 -80.31 -7.45
CA SER A 3 24.63 -80.56 -7.77
C SER A 3 25.45 -79.32 -7.39
N LEU A 4 26.19 -79.31 -6.28
CA LEU A 4 27.53 -79.88 -6.07
C LEU A 4 28.65 -79.14 -6.83
N PHE A 5 29.38 -78.34 -6.04
CA PHE A 5 30.83 -78.07 -5.97
C PHE A 5 31.67 -77.78 -7.24
N PHE A 6 32.33 -76.61 -7.23
CA PHE A 6 33.74 -76.49 -7.63
C PHE A 6 34.38 -75.23 -7.03
N THR A 7 35.55 -75.36 -6.38
CA THR A 7 36.43 -74.24 -5.98
C THR A 7 37.86 -74.54 -6.41
N PRO A 8 38.54 -73.59 -7.07
CA PRO A 8 39.93 -73.22 -6.74
C PRO A 8 40.11 -71.68 -6.80
N LYS A 9 41.09 -70.97 -6.24
CA LYS A 9 42.37 -71.18 -5.52
C LYS A 9 42.63 -69.89 -4.69
N PRO A 10 43.57 -69.86 -3.73
CA PRO A 10 43.78 -68.72 -2.83
C PRO A 10 44.69 -67.67 -3.50
N GLU A 11 44.33 -66.38 -3.39
CA GLU A 11 45.19 -65.26 -3.73
C GLU A 11 45.53 -64.46 -2.46
N ASP A 12 46.79 -64.01 -2.43
CA ASP A 12 47.55 -63.59 -1.25
C ASP A 12 46.95 -62.37 -0.53
N VAL A 13 46.74 -62.51 0.78
CA VAL A 13 46.43 -61.38 1.67
C VAL A 13 47.75 -60.84 2.23
N PRO A 14 48.13 -59.59 1.96
CA PRO A 14 49.31 -59.00 2.58
C PRO A 14 49.09 -58.71 4.06
N GLU A 15 50.13 -58.98 4.85
CA GLU A 15 50.23 -58.82 6.30
C GLU A 15 49.89 -57.42 6.79
N GLU A 16 49.10 -57.32 7.87
CA GLU A 16 49.05 -56.10 8.70
C GLU A 16 50.18 -56.13 9.75
N PRO A 17 50.98 -55.05 9.88
CA PRO A 17 51.67 -54.77 11.12
C PRO A 17 50.92 -53.73 11.96
N VAL A 18 50.79 -54.09 13.23
CA VAL A 18 50.18 -53.35 14.33
C VAL A 18 51.13 -52.26 14.84
N SER A 19 50.59 -51.03 14.91
CA SER A 19 50.80 -49.96 15.90
C SER A 19 52.23 -49.55 16.31
N ASP A 20 52.57 -48.30 15.99
CA ASP A 20 53.29 -47.41 16.92
C ASP A 20 52.51 -46.11 17.11
N ARG A 21 52.05 -45.86 18.35
CA ARG A 21 51.47 -44.59 18.78
C ARG A 21 52.59 -43.65 19.22
N GLN A 22 52.61 -42.45 18.64
CA GLN A 22 53.30 -41.26 19.17
C GLN A 22 52.40 -40.02 19.03
N PRO A 23 52.65 -38.97 19.83
CA PRO A 23 51.61 -38.23 20.57
C PRO A 23 50.86 -37.16 19.76
N GLU A 24 49.68 -36.82 20.28
CA GLU A 24 48.75 -35.78 19.82
C GLU A 24 49.44 -34.45 19.49
N GLU A 25 49.60 -34.16 18.20
CA GLU A 25 49.74 -32.79 17.73
C GLU A 25 48.35 -32.16 17.63
N ASN A 26 48.14 -31.13 18.47
CA ASN A 26 46.99 -30.22 18.44
C ASN A 26 46.66 -29.82 16.99
N ARG A 27 45.66 -30.49 16.40
CA ARG A 27 44.99 -29.99 15.21
C ARG A 27 44.26 -28.74 15.63
N ALA A 28 44.84 -27.59 15.26
CA ALA A 28 44.17 -26.31 15.35
C ALA A 28 42.74 -26.46 14.79
N ASP A 29 41.77 -26.13 15.62
CA ASP A 29 40.37 -25.98 15.25
C ASP A 29 40.29 -24.97 14.10
N ASN A 30 40.34 -25.46 12.86
CA ASN A 30 39.94 -24.70 11.68
C ASN A 30 38.40 -24.69 11.64
N THR A 31 37.80 -24.09 12.66
CA THR A 31 36.44 -23.59 12.51
C THR A 31 36.57 -22.34 11.64
N PRO A 32 35.93 -22.29 10.46
CA PRO A 32 35.93 -21.08 9.66
C PRO A 32 35.33 -19.98 10.53
N ASP A 33 36.09 -18.91 10.72
CA ASP A 33 35.68 -17.73 11.45
C ASP A 33 34.25 -17.39 11.04
N LYS A 34 33.29 -17.55 11.97
CA LYS A 34 31.90 -17.17 11.73
C LYS A 34 31.87 -15.65 11.72
N HIS A 35 32.31 -15.06 10.62
CA HIS A 35 32.20 -13.63 10.38
C HIS A 35 30.72 -13.29 10.26
N ILE A 36 30.12 -12.86 11.37
CA ILE A 36 28.77 -12.30 11.38
C ILE A 36 28.84 -11.02 10.55
N LYS A 37 28.28 -11.07 9.34
CA LYS A 37 28.13 -9.89 8.48
C LYS A 37 26.74 -9.32 8.69
N ALA A 38 26.66 -8.16 9.34
CA ALA A 38 25.43 -7.39 9.43
C ALA A 38 25.41 -6.34 8.31
N ARG A 39 24.37 -6.34 7.47
CA ARG A 39 24.10 -5.28 6.50
C ARG A 39 22.84 -4.54 6.93
N ARG A 40 22.98 -3.29 7.37
CA ARG A 40 21.83 -2.42 7.62
C ARG A 40 21.25 -1.98 6.28
N THR A 41 20.09 -2.50 5.93
CA THR A 41 19.25 -1.94 4.86
C THR A 41 18.24 -0.99 5.51
N LYS A 42 18.37 0.33 5.27
CA LYS A 42 17.19 1.20 5.38
C LYS A 42 16.26 0.84 4.23
N ASN A 43 14.96 0.90 4.47
CA ASN A 43 13.97 0.53 3.46
C ASN A 43 14.08 1.53 2.29
N VAL A 44 14.70 1.10 1.20
CA VAL A 44 14.99 1.94 0.02
C VAL A 44 13.69 2.56 -0.54
N HIS A 45 12.56 1.87 -0.41
CA HIS A 45 11.25 2.40 -0.80
C HIS A 45 10.80 3.57 0.07
N PHE A 46 11.10 3.53 1.37
CA PHE A 46 10.78 4.61 2.30
C PHE A 46 11.62 5.86 2.02
N ASP A 47 12.94 5.70 1.85
CA ASP A 47 13.83 6.82 1.53
C ASP A 47 13.48 7.43 0.16
N ARG A 48 13.08 6.62 -0.83
CA ARG A 48 12.59 7.10 -2.13
C ARG A 48 11.30 7.89 -1.97
N ARG A 49 10.31 7.36 -1.24
CA ARG A 49 9.03 8.04 -0.98
C ARG A 49 9.24 9.40 -0.34
N ILE A 50 10.09 9.52 0.69
CA ILE A 50 10.39 10.81 1.32
C ILE A 50 10.98 11.81 0.32
N LYS A 51 11.94 11.38 -0.51
CA LYS A 51 12.55 12.27 -1.52
C LYS A 51 11.52 12.76 -2.53
N SER A 52 10.66 11.87 -3.00
CA SER A 52 9.61 12.20 -3.95
C SER A 52 8.54 13.11 -3.34
N GLU A 53 8.18 12.88 -2.07
CA GLU A 53 7.30 13.75 -1.30
C GLU A 53 7.87 15.17 -1.22
N LEU A 54 9.14 15.32 -0.84
CA LEU A 54 9.82 16.61 -0.78
C LEU A 54 9.91 17.28 -2.16
N HIS A 55 10.23 16.53 -3.21
CA HIS A 55 10.34 17.09 -4.55
C HIS A 55 8.98 17.55 -5.11
N LEU A 56 7.90 16.80 -4.84
CA LEU A 56 6.55 17.22 -5.22
C LEU A 56 6.18 18.54 -4.52
N GLU A 57 6.52 18.66 -3.23
CA GLU A 57 6.28 19.89 -2.46
C GLU A 57 7.08 21.10 -2.97
N GLU A 58 8.27 20.89 -3.54
CA GLU A 58 9.04 21.96 -4.21
C GLU A 58 8.38 22.41 -5.52
N CYS A 59 7.73 21.48 -6.24
CA CYS A 59 7.15 21.74 -7.56
C CYS A 59 5.73 22.32 -7.48
N LEU A 60 4.95 22.01 -6.44
CA LEU A 60 3.59 22.51 -6.25
C LEU A 60 3.57 23.78 -5.40
N PRO A 61 2.63 24.72 -5.65
CA PRO A 61 2.48 25.86 -4.77
C PRO A 61 1.99 25.41 -3.39
N TRP A 62 2.51 26.05 -2.35
CA TRP A 62 2.06 25.80 -0.97
C TRP A 62 0.60 26.24 -0.73
N HIS A 63 0.12 27.21 -1.53
CA HIS A 63 -1.25 27.69 -1.47
C HIS A 63 -1.94 27.39 -2.80
N PHE A 64 -2.80 26.39 -2.80
CA PHE A 64 -3.64 26.11 -3.95
C PHE A 64 -4.69 27.20 -4.17
N GLU A 65 -4.91 27.53 -5.43
CA GLU A 65 -5.86 28.56 -5.87
C GLU A 65 -7.19 27.91 -6.25
N LYS A 66 -8.30 28.48 -5.76
CA LYS A 66 -9.65 28.00 -6.09
C LYS A 66 -9.93 28.21 -7.58
N GLY A 67 -10.47 27.19 -8.24
CA GLY A 67 -10.73 27.17 -9.68
C GLY A 67 -9.51 26.80 -10.53
N ALA A 68 -8.34 26.54 -9.92
CA ALA A 68 -7.15 26.13 -10.65
C ALA A 68 -7.04 24.60 -10.78
N SER A 69 -6.35 24.17 -11.84
CA SER A 69 -5.95 22.78 -12.05
C SER A 69 -4.43 22.68 -12.16
N TYR A 70 -3.83 21.76 -11.42
CA TYR A 70 -2.39 21.52 -11.35
C TYR A 70 -2.08 20.17 -11.98
N HIS A 71 -1.48 20.21 -13.17
CA HIS A 71 -1.11 19.02 -13.92
C HIS A 71 0.31 18.58 -13.59
N CYS A 72 0.43 17.34 -13.13
CA CYS A 72 1.69 16.72 -12.73
C CYS A 72 1.96 15.52 -13.64
N ILE A 73 3.23 15.38 -14.05
CA ILE A 73 3.75 14.16 -14.69
C ILE A 73 4.93 13.70 -13.85
N SER A 74 4.81 12.50 -13.25
CA SER A 74 5.87 11.89 -12.45
C SER A 74 6.50 10.73 -13.21
N HIS A 75 7.75 10.37 -12.88
CA HIS A 75 8.44 9.22 -13.48
C HIS A 75 8.43 8.03 -12.50
N GLY A 76 7.29 7.82 -11.85
CA GLY A 76 7.08 6.76 -10.86
C GLY A 76 7.82 6.97 -9.55
N ASP A 77 8.30 8.17 -9.32
CA ASP A 77 8.85 8.64 -8.06
C ASP A 77 7.74 9.06 -7.09
N VAL A 78 6.66 9.69 -7.57
CA VAL A 78 5.55 10.16 -6.73
C VAL A 78 4.38 9.18 -6.72
N ASP A 79 4.05 8.63 -5.56
CA ASP A 79 2.90 7.74 -5.35
C ASP A 79 1.58 8.52 -5.31
N SER A 80 0.47 7.93 -5.76
CA SER A 80 -0.85 8.61 -5.83
C SER A 80 -1.32 9.22 -4.49
N LEU A 81 -1.08 8.52 -3.37
CA LEU A 81 -1.43 9.02 -2.03
C LEU A 81 -0.63 10.26 -1.61
N THR A 82 0.53 10.49 -2.22
CA THR A 82 1.39 11.66 -1.96
C THR A 82 0.68 12.95 -2.34
N TYR A 83 -0.10 12.95 -3.41
CA TYR A 83 -0.88 14.13 -3.80
C TYR A 83 -1.95 14.47 -2.75
N LEU A 84 -2.61 13.45 -2.18
CA LEU A 84 -3.54 13.68 -1.06
C LEU A 84 -2.81 14.18 0.19
N ARG A 85 -1.59 13.69 0.47
CA ARG A 85 -0.76 14.18 1.58
C ARG A 85 -0.51 15.69 1.47
N VAL A 86 -0.22 16.21 0.27
CA VAL A 86 -0.02 17.65 0.06
C VAL A 86 -1.26 18.44 0.46
N ILE A 87 -2.46 17.95 0.13
CA ILE A 87 -3.73 18.56 0.53
C ILE A 87 -3.90 18.54 2.06
N VAL A 88 -3.69 17.38 2.68
CA VAL A 88 -3.82 17.18 4.14
C VAL A 88 -2.83 18.07 4.93
N LYS A 89 -1.66 18.37 4.37
CA LYS A 89 -0.69 19.30 4.98
C LYS A 89 -1.16 20.77 4.94
N GLN A 90 -1.99 21.14 3.96
CA GLN A 90 -2.50 22.51 3.83
C GLN A 90 -3.78 22.72 4.64
N GLN A 91 -4.56 21.68 4.89
CA GLN A 91 -5.83 21.78 5.62
C GLN A 91 -6.31 20.44 6.20
N PRO A 92 -7.08 20.46 7.30
CA PRO A 92 -7.93 19.35 7.68
C PRO A 92 -8.96 19.05 6.58
N VAL A 93 -9.14 17.77 6.29
CA VAL A 93 -10.12 17.28 5.31
C VAL A 93 -11.31 16.71 6.07
N GLU A 94 -12.51 17.23 5.83
CA GLU A 94 -13.73 16.72 6.47
C GLU A 94 -14.09 15.34 5.95
N TYR A 95 -14.09 15.19 4.63
CA TYR A 95 -14.45 13.97 3.92
C TYR A 95 -13.55 13.80 2.70
N VAL A 96 -13.16 12.55 2.42
CA VAL A 96 -12.53 12.18 1.16
C VAL A 96 -13.09 10.84 0.66
N LEU A 97 -13.40 10.75 -0.63
CA LEU A 97 -13.54 9.48 -1.31
C LEU A 97 -12.22 9.11 -1.96
N ILE A 98 -11.84 7.83 -1.90
CA ILE A 98 -10.62 7.30 -2.49
C ILE A 98 -10.99 6.13 -3.40
N SER A 99 -10.93 6.37 -4.71
CA SER A 99 -11.18 5.37 -5.75
C SER A 99 -9.86 4.90 -6.34
N THR A 100 -9.68 3.58 -6.46
CA THR A 100 -8.49 2.97 -7.05
C THR A 100 -8.75 1.54 -7.50
N TRP A 101 -7.96 1.05 -8.46
CA TRP A 101 -8.05 -0.37 -8.86
C TRP A 101 -7.37 -1.29 -7.83
N CYS A 102 -6.16 -0.94 -7.42
CA CYS A 102 -5.39 -1.63 -6.39
C CYS A 102 -4.89 -0.66 -5.32
N MET A 103 -4.58 -1.19 -4.13
CA MET A 103 -4.04 -0.39 -3.02
C MET A 103 -3.00 -1.20 -2.24
N ALA A 104 -1.94 -0.57 -1.77
CA ALA A 104 -0.99 -1.22 -0.87
C ALA A 104 -1.41 -1.07 0.60
N ILE A 105 -1.16 -2.10 1.42
CA ILE A 105 -1.50 -2.08 2.85
C ILE A 105 -0.82 -0.94 3.62
N THR A 106 0.38 -0.53 3.18
CA THR A 106 1.12 0.60 3.76
C THR A 106 0.37 1.91 3.58
N ASP A 107 -0.32 2.08 2.46
CA ASP A 107 -1.12 3.26 2.17
C ASP A 107 -2.43 3.24 2.95
N VAL A 108 -3.05 2.06 3.15
CA VAL A 108 -4.21 1.94 4.05
C VAL A 108 -3.86 2.36 5.48
N LYS A 109 -2.71 1.90 5.98
CA LYS A 109 -2.19 2.29 7.30
C LYS A 109 -1.93 3.78 7.43
N GLU A 110 -1.53 4.43 6.34
CA GLU A 110 -1.31 5.88 6.36
C GLU A 110 -2.63 6.65 6.46
N VAL A 111 -3.65 6.22 5.71
CA VAL A 111 -5.00 6.80 5.80
C VAL A 111 -5.60 6.55 7.19
N GLU A 112 -5.41 5.36 7.77
CA GLU A 112 -5.82 5.08 9.15
C GLU A 112 -5.20 6.07 10.15
N LYS A 113 -3.90 6.36 10.04
CA LYS A 113 -3.25 7.36 10.91
C LYS A 113 -3.81 8.77 10.71
N TRP A 114 -4.21 9.15 9.50
CA TRP A 114 -4.87 10.43 9.25
C TRP A 114 -6.26 10.49 9.89
N LEU A 115 -7.02 9.38 9.86
CA LEU A 115 -8.30 9.24 10.55
C LEU A 115 -8.14 9.31 12.07
N GLU A 116 -7.14 8.60 12.63
CA GLU A 116 -6.84 8.62 14.07
C GLU A 116 -6.48 10.02 14.57
N ARG A 117 -5.69 10.77 13.78
CA ARG A 117 -5.28 12.14 14.10
C ARG A 117 -6.35 13.18 13.79
N LYS A 118 -7.43 12.81 13.11
CA LYS A 118 -8.47 13.71 12.58
C LYS A 118 -7.92 14.73 11.57
N ASP A 119 -6.81 14.41 10.93
CA ASP A 119 -6.34 15.14 9.74
C ASP A 119 -7.32 14.92 8.58
N ILE A 120 -7.89 13.71 8.51
CA ILE A 120 -9.06 13.35 7.70
C ILE A 120 -10.18 12.96 8.66
N GLY A 121 -11.36 13.57 8.52
CA GLY A 121 -12.53 13.29 9.35
C GLY A 121 -13.26 12.01 8.97
N HIS A 122 -13.36 11.74 7.67
CA HIS A 122 -14.04 10.57 7.11
C HIS A 122 -13.43 10.19 5.75
N ALA A 123 -13.32 8.89 5.47
CA ALA A 123 -12.76 8.40 4.22
C ALA A 123 -13.50 7.19 3.68
N ASP A 124 -14.16 7.29 2.52
CA ASP A 124 -14.79 6.14 1.85
C ASP A 124 -13.90 5.58 0.75
N PHE A 125 -13.85 4.25 0.64
CA PHE A 125 -12.98 3.55 -0.30
C PHE A 125 -13.78 2.84 -1.38
N TYR A 126 -13.39 3.08 -2.63
CA TYR A 126 -14.01 2.53 -3.83
C TYR A 126 -12.97 1.74 -4.60
N VAL A 127 -13.05 0.42 -4.53
CA VAL A 127 -11.96 -0.46 -4.96
C VAL A 127 -12.40 -1.46 -6.03
N GLY A 128 -11.42 -2.00 -6.75
CA GLY A 128 -11.62 -2.99 -7.79
C GLY A 128 -12.11 -4.35 -7.32
N GLU A 129 -12.75 -5.12 -8.21
CA GLU A 129 -13.18 -6.50 -7.93
C GLU A 129 -12.04 -7.43 -7.49
N ILE A 130 -10.78 -7.11 -7.81
CA ILE A 130 -9.60 -7.88 -7.37
C ILE A 130 -9.43 -7.95 -5.85
N PHE A 131 -10.08 -7.08 -5.09
CA PHE A 131 -10.11 -7.11 -3.63
C PHE A 131 -10.83 -8.34 -3.06
N GLN A 132 -11.69 -9.01 -3.86
CA GLN A 132 -12.29 -10.28 -3.47
C GLN A 132 -11.35 -11.48 -3.65
N GLY A 133 -10.27 -11.31 -4.41
CA GLY A 133 -9.31 -12.37 -4.73
C GLY A 133 -7.90 -11.99 -4.32
N SER A 134 -7.08 -11.59 -5.30
CA SER A 134 -5.63 -11.35 -5.12
C SER A 134 -5.27 -10.28 -4.09
N TYR A 135 -6.22 -9.42 -3.68
CA TYR A 135 -6.02 -8.36 -2.68
C TYR A 135 -6.83 -8.60 -1.39
N ALA A 136 -7.23 -9.85 -1.10
CA ALA A 136 -8.06 -10.18 0.07
C ALA A 136 -7.47 -9.69 1.41
N ASP A 137 -6.17 -9.79 1.62
CA ASP A 137 -5.54 -9.31 2.87
C ASP A 137 -5.66 -7.79 3.04
N VAL A 138 -5.50 -7.05 1.94
CA VAL A 138 -5.68 -5.59 1.93
C VAL A 138 -7.15 -5.27 2.17
N TYR A 139 -8.08 -6.01 1.55
CA TYR A 139 -9.51 -5.86 1.79
C TYR A 139 -9.88 -6.07 3.26
N LEU A 140 -9.42 -7.15 3.87
CA LEU A 140 -9.70 -7.45 5.27
C LEU A 140 -9.17 -6.36 6.22
N TYR A 141 -8.00 -5.79 5.92
CA TYR A 141 -7.47 -4.67 6.69
C TYR A 141 -8.31 -3.41 6.48
N LEU A 142 -8.60 -3.07 5.23
CA LEU A 142 -9.38 -1.88 4.86
C LEU A 142 -10.79 -1.92 5.45
N LYS A 143 -11.43 -3.10 5.45
CA LYS A 143 -12.73 -3.33 6.07
C LYS A 143 -12.70 -3.03 7.57
N LYS A 144 -11.68 -3.51 8.29
CA LYS A 144 -11.51 -3.22 9.73
C LYS A 144 -11.36 -1.73 10.00
N VAL A 145 -10.57 -1.03 9.18
CA VAL A 145 -10.42 0.43 9.28
C VAL A 145 -11.77 1.09 9.02
N ALA A 146 -12.48 0.69 7.97
CA ALA A 146 -13.75 1.31 7.62
C ALA A 146 -14.82 1.11 8.71
N GLU A 147 -14.95 -0.09 9.25
CA GLU A 147 -15.86 -0.38 10.38
C GLU A 147 -15.52 0.46 11.62
N ARG A 148 -14.23 0.65 11.92
CA ARG A 148 -13.77 1.43 13.09
C ARG A 148 -14.11 2.92 12.97
N PHE A 149 -14.09 3.48 11.77
CA PHE A 149 -14.29 4.92 11.53
C PHE A 149 -15.66 5.26 10.92
N GLY A 150 -16.52 4.27 10.74
CA GLY A 150 -17.86 4.44 10.14
C GLY A 150 -17.83 4.68 8.63
N SER A 151 -16.69 4.44 7.98
CA SER A 151 -16.52 4.56 6.53
C SER A 151 -17.12 3.37 5.76
N ARG A 152 -17.01 3.43 4.43
CA ARG A 152 -17.34 2.34 3.50
C ARG A 152 -16.11 1.76 2.82
N VAL A 153 -16.17 0.46 2.51
CA VAL A 153 -15.41 -0.15 1.41
C VAL A 153 -16.39 -0.69 0.38
N CYS A 154 -16.38 -0.13 -0.82
CA CYS A 154 -17.24 -0.53 -1.92
C CYS A 154 -16.41 -1.21 -3.02
N ILE A 155 -16.66 -2.50 -3.24
CA ILE A 155 -16.06 -3.27 -4.32
C ILE A 155 -17.00 -3.22 -5.53
N PHE A 156 -16.49 -2.82 -6.68
CA PHE A 156 -17.21 -2.87 -7.95
C PHE A 156 -16.24 -2.97 -9.14
N ARG A 157 -16.78 -3.01 -10.37
CA ARG A 157 -15.96 -2.93 -11.60
C ARG A 157 -15.35 -1.55 -11.75
N ASN A 158 -14.21 -1.36 -11.11
CA ASN A 158 -13.55 -0.07 -10.99
C ASN A 158 -12.21 -0.07 -11.72
N HIS A 159 -11.93 0.91 -12.56
CA HIS A 159 -10.55 1.19 -12.98
C HIS A 159 -10.20 2.68 -12.90
N ALA A 160 -11.11 3.48 -12.35
CA ALA A 160 -10.85 4.88 -12.08
C ALA A 160 -9.89 5.01 -10.90
N LYS A 161 -9.00 6.00 -10.95
CA LYS A 161 -8.23 6.42 -9.78
C LYS A 161 -8.50 7.89 -9.56
N VAL A 162 -9.37 8.14 -8.58
CA VAL A 162 -9.88 9.45 -8.28
C VAL A 162 -9.91 9.60 -6.77
N MET A 163 -9.45 10.72 -6.26
CA MET A 163 -9.74 11.14 -4.89
C MET A 163 -10.47 12.46 -4.95
N ALA A 164 -11.62 12.57 -4.28
CA ALA A 164 -12.33 13.84 -4.19
C ALA A 164 -12.66 14.11 -2.73
N GLY A 165 -12.50 15.35 -2.29
CA GLY A 165 -12.66 15.67 -0.88
C GLY A 165 -13.04 17.10 -0.61
N PHE A 166 -13.49 17.30 0.62
CA PHE A 166 -14.02 18.56 1.12
C PHE A 166 -13.18 18.98 2.32
N GLY A 167 -12.50 20.10 2.18
CA GLY A 167 -11.66 20.67 3.22
C GLY A 167 -12.24 21.95 3.79
N ASN A 168 -11.60 22.47 4.84
CA ASN A 168 -12.03 23.73 5.46
C ASN A 168 -11.72 24.96 4.59
N ALA A 169 -10.61 24.94 3.85
CA ALA A 169 -10.16 26.06 3.02
C ALA A 169 -10.63 25.90 1.57
N PHE A 170 -10.52 24.70 1.01
CA PHE A 170 -10.90 24.39 -0.36
C PHE A 170 -11.34 22.93 -0.52
N ASP A 171 -12.18 22.68 -1.52
CA ASP A 171 -12.54 21.34 -1.96
C ASP A 171 -11.66 20.97 -3.16
N PHE A 172 -11.49 19.68 -3.41
CA PHE A 172 -10.50 19.22 -4.37
C PHE A 172 -10.89 17.91 -5.03
N VAL A 173 -10.28 17.70 -6.20
CA VAL A 173 -10.29 16.44 -6.94
C VAL A 173 -8.86 16.14 -7.38
N ILE A 174 -8.46 14.89 -7.23
CA ILE A 174 -7.20 14.32 -7.71
C ILE A 174 -7.57 13.22 -8.69
N GLU A 175 -7.35 13.45 -9.98
CA GLU A 175 -7.51 12.45 -11.03
C GLU A 175 -6.13 11.92 -11.42
N SER A 176 -5.96 10.60 -11.43
CA SER A 176 -4.65 10.00 -11.66
C SER A 176 -4.72 8.76 -12.56
N SER A 177 -3.66 8.53 -13.33
CA SER A 177 -3.42 7.22 -13.95
C SER A 177 -2.84 6.21 -12.95
N ALA A 178 -2.27 6.68 -11.84
CA ALA A 178 -1.65 5.86 -10.80
C ALA A 178 -2.65 5.30 -9.80
N ASN A 179 -2.47 4.03 -9.42
CA ASN A 179 -3.16 3.43 -8.27
C ASN A 179 -2.56 3.91 -6.94
N VAL A 180 -3.28 3.64 -5.85
CA VAL A 180 -2.84 3.95 -4.47
C VAL A 180 -1.83 2.91 -3.98
N ASN A 181 -0.72 2.82 -4.68
CA ASN A 181 0.44 1.99 -4.36
C ASN A 181 1.70 2.60 -4.98
N THR A 182 2.86 2.06 -4.60
CA THR A 182 4.11 2.45 -5.26
C THR A 182 4.21 1.83 -6.64
N ASN A 183 4.36 2.67 -7.66
CA ASN A 183 4.48 2.27 -9.06
C ASN A 183 5.60 3.06 -9.76
N PRO A 184 6.67 2.39 -10.26
CA PRO A 184 7.81 3.05 -10.88
C PRO A 184 7.56 3.53 -12.32
N ARG A 185 6.31 3.49 -12.82
CA ARG A 185 5.94 3.93 -14.17
C ARG A 185 5.72 5.43 -14.21
N THR A 186 5.87 6.02 -15.38
CA THR A 186 5.40 7.39 -15.61
C THR A 186 3.90 7.47 -15.42
N GLU A 187 3.43 8.44 -14.65
CA GLU A 187 2.03 8.62 -14.33
C GLU A 187 1.64 10.10 -14.49
N GLN A 188 0.41 10.33 -14.92
CA GLN A 188 -0.20 11.65 -14.95
C GLN A 188 -1.12 11.80 -13.74
N THR A 189 -1.10 12.97 -13.11
CA THR A 189 -2.06 13.35 -12.06
C THR A 189 -2.50 14.80 -12.26
N CYS A 190 -3.78 15.09 -12.04
CA CYS A 190 -4.34 16.43 -12.04
C CYS A 190 -4.97 16.70 -10.67
N ILE A 191 -4.59 17.80 -10.02
CA ILE A 191 -5.29 18.31 -8.84
C ILE A 191 -6.15 19.48 -9.30
N THR A 192 -7.46 19.38 -9.18
CA THR A 192 -8.40 20.47 -9.49
C THR A 192 -9.06 20.95 -8.21
N ILE A 193 -9.02 22.26 -7.98
CA ILE A 193 -9.58 22.89 -6.78
C ILE A 193 -10.97 23.43 -7.12
N ASP A 194 -11.96 22.55 -7.12
CA ASP A 194 -13.32 22.88 -7.53
C ASP A 194 -14.37 22.10 -6.74
N THR A 195 -15.31 22.83 -6.11
CA THR A 195 -16.39 22.26 -5.31
C THR A 195 -17.40 21.50 -6.16
N GLY A 196 -17.74 22.02 -7.35
CA GLY A 196 -18.72 21.39 -8.23
C GLY A 196 -18.23 20.03 -8.72
N LEU A 197 -16.96 19.95 -9.13
CA LEU A 197 -16.32 18.72 -9.54
C LEU A 197 -16.17 17.73 -8.38
N ALA A 198 -15.81 18.20 -7.18
CA ALA A 198 -15.75 17.35 -5.99
C ALA A 198 -17.13 16.75 -5.64
N ARG A 199 -18.20 17.54 -5.75
CA ARG A 199 -19.58 17.07 -5.56
C ARG A 199 -19.99 16.07 -6.64
N PHE A 200 -19.70 16.35 -7.91
CA PHE A 200 -19.99 15.43 -9.01
C PHE A 200 -19.42 14.03 -8.75
N TYR A 201 -18.15 13.94 -8.33
CA TYR A 201 -17.57 12.64 -7.98
C TYR A 201 -18.23 12.03 -6.75
N LYS A 202 -18.43 12.81 -5.68
CA LYS A 202 -19.07 12.30 -4.46
C LYS A 202 -20.46 11.71 -4.75
N GLU A 203 -21.30 12.45 -5.46
CA GLU A 203 -22.65 12.02 -5.84
C GLU A 203 -22.61 10.73 -6.66
N PHE A 204 -21.75 10.66 -7.68
CA PHE A 204 -21.58 9.43 -8.47
C PHE A 204 -21.14 8.23 -7.62
N TYR A 205 -20.14 8.41 -6.75
CA TYR A 205 -19.60 7.32 -5.93
C TYR A 205 -20.56 6.89 -4.80
N ASP A 206 -21.34 7.81 -4.25
CA ASP A 206 -22.34 7.50 -3.22
C ASP A 206 -23.39 6.50 -3.73
N GLU A 207 -23.75 6.58 -5.02
CA GLU A 207 -24.75 5.72 -5.68
C GLU A 207 -24.26 4.32 -6.06
N ILE A 208 -22.94 4.06 -6.01
CA ILE A 208 -22.39 2.78 -6.46
C ILE A 208 -22.86 1.66 -5.54
N ASN A 209 -23.31 0.55 -6.13
CA ASN A 209 -23.66 -0.66 -5.40
C ASN A 209 -22.42 -1.55 -5.16
N ASN A 210 -22.26 -2.02 -3.93
CA ASN A 210 -21.19 -2.92 -3.56
C ASN A 210 -21.48 -4.35 -4.06
N PHE A 211 -20.46 -5.05 -4.57
CA PHE A 211 -20.57 -6.46 -4.95
C PHE A 211 -20.68 -7.39 -3.76
N THR A 212 -20.25 -6.95 -2.57
CA THR A 212 -20.44 -7.68 -1.31
C THR A 212 -21.61 -7.10 -0.51
N LYS A 213 -22.12 -7.89 0.43
CA LYS A 213 -23.13 -7.45 1.42
C LYS A 213 -22.53 -6.66 2.59
N ASP A 214 -21.22 -6.44 2.53
CA ASP A 214 -20.55 -5.62 3.53
C ASP A 214 -20.96 -4.16 3.32
N PHE A 215 -21.25 -3.46 4.42
CA PHE A 215 -21.68 -2.06 4.41
C PHE A 215 -23.06 -1.81 3.74
N ASP A 216 -23.96 -2.79 3.64
CA ASP A 216 -25.34 -2.60 3.12
C ASP A 216 -26.14 -1.53 3.90
N ASN A 217 -25.81 -1.31 5.18
CA ASN A 217 -26.43 -0.30 6.03
C ASN A 217 -25.72 1.07 5.98
N TRP A 218 -24.65 1.21 5.19
CA TRP A 218 -23.96 2.48 5.04
C TRP A 218 -24.88 3.52 4.42
N LYS A 219 -24.71 4.76 4.85
CA LYS A 219 -25.40 5.92 4.30
C LYS A 219 -24.36 6.94 3.84
N PRO A 220 -24.62 7.65 2.73
CA PRO A 220 -23.77 8.75 2.29
C PRO A 220 -23.44 9.71 3.44
N TYR A 221 -22.16 10.04 3.57
CA TYR A 221 -21.73 11.02 4.55
C TYR A 221 -22.31 12.40 4.20
N THR A 222 -23.10 12.97 5.12
CA THR A 222 -23.62 14.34 5.00
C THR A 222 -22.59 15.34 5.51
N LEU A 223 -22.09 16.18 4.60
CA LEU A 223 -21.13 17.24 4.92
C LEU A 223 -21.73 18.23 5.95
N LYS A 224 -20.90 18.73 6.86
CA LYS A 224 -21.33 19.69 7.91
C LYS A 224 -21.96 20.94 7.31
N ARG A 225 -21.42 21.41 6.18
CA ARG A 225 -21.94 22.57 5.44
C ARG A 225 -23.32 22.32 4.81
N ASP A 226 -23.69 21.08 4.57
CA ASP A 226 -24.98 20.72 3.98
C ASP A 226 -26.06 20.54 5.06
N ARG A 227 -25.67 20.13 6.28
CA ARG A 227 -26.60 19.97 7.42
C ARG A 227 -27.29 21.27 7.84
N ALA A 228 -26.64 22.42 7.65
CA ALA A 228 -27.20 23.72 8.02
C ALA A 228 -28.37 24.15 7.12
N ASN A 229 -28.53 23.53 5.94
CA ASN A 229 -29.62 23.84 5.01
C ASN A 229 -30.89 23.00 5.27
N ASP A 230 -30.79 21.91 6.04
CA ASP A 230 -31.90 21.01 6.33
C ASP A 230 -32.79 21.49 7.51
N GLU A 231 -32.37 22.51 8.26
CA GLU A 231 -33.14 23.10 9.39
C GLU A 231 -34.00 24.32 8.99
N VAL A 232 -34.05 24.68 7.70
CA VAL A 232 -34.79 25.85 7.19
C VAL A 232 -35.99 25.46 6.29
N ILE A 233 -36.46 24.21 6.35
CA ILE A 233 -37.67 23.75 5.64
C ILE A 233 -38.78 23.43 6.64
#